data_AF-A0A933FAQ8-F1
#
_entry.id   AF-A0A933FAQ8-F1
#
_cell.length_a   1.000
_cell.length_b   1.000
_cell.length_c   1.000
_cell.angle_alpha   90.00
_cell.angle_beta   90.00
_cell.angle_gamma   90.00
#
_symmetry.space_group_name_H-M   'P 1'
#
loop_
_entity.id
_entity.type
_entity.pdbx_description
1 polymer ?
#
loop_
_entity_poly.entity_id
_entity_poly.type
_entity_poly.pdbx_seq_one_letter_code
_entity_poly.pdbx_strand_id
1 'polypeptide(L)'
;MLWPLCRPFLRLGFSGFGGPLPLMDRIRQARDVQAFLGAVNAAAVGAILGTIVPLAQSAVASLPTGAIALAGLLLLWRYHLDTLYLVLGGAAAGLLLSL
;
A
#
# COMPACT_ATOMS: atom_id res chain seq x y z
N MET A 1 -0.55 -20.58 0.72
CA MET A 1 0.47 -21.56 0.29
C MET A 1 1.76 -20.96 -0.29
N LEU A 2 1.87 -19.65 -0.56
CA LEU A 2 3.08 -18.99 -1.12
C LEU A 2 4.23 -18.69 -0.12
N TRP A 3 3.99 -18.81 1.19
CA TRP A 3 4.92 -18.42 2.25
C TRP A 3 6.33 -19.07 2.23
N PRO A 4 6.49 -20.38 1.92
CA PRO A 4 7.82 -21.00 1.89
C PRO A 4 8.71 -20.46 0.77
N LEU A 5 8.14 -19.95 -0.32
CA LEU A 5 8.86 -19.46 -1.49
C LEU A 5 9.42 -18.03 -1.30
N CYS A 6 8.75 -17.19 -0.49
CA CYS A 6 9.20 -15.83 -0.20
C CYS A 6 10.33 -15.74 0.84
N ARG A 7 10.47 -16.75 1.72
CA ARG A 7 11.52 -16.81 2.75
C ARG A 7 12.96 -16.68 2.21
N PRO A 8 13.38 -17.40 1.16
CA PRO A 8 14.73 -17.26 0.61
C PRO A 8 14.98 -15.89 0.00
N PHE A 9 13.99 -15.29 -0.67
CA PHE A 9 14.12 -13.94 -1.24
C PHE A 9 14.30 -12.87 -0.14
N LEU A 10 13.55 -12.98 0.95
CA LEU A 10 13.69 -12.08 2.10
C LEU A 10 15.06 -12.22 2.77
N ARG A 11 15.60 -13.45 2.86
CA ARG A 11 16.94 -13.72 3.40
C ARG A 11 18.07 -13.26 2.47
N LEU A 12 17.93 -13.41 1.15
CA LEU A 12 18.90 -12.96 0.15
C LEU A 12 18.95 -11.44 0.03
N GLY A 13 17.80 -10.76 0.04
CA GLY A 13 17.73 -9.29 0.06
C GLY A 13 18.38 -8.69 1.32
N PHE A 14 18.20 -9.34 2.48
CA PHE A 14 18.81 -8.90 3.74
C PHE A 14 20.32 -9.14 3.81
N SER A 15 20.80 -10.26 3.26
CA SER A 15 22.23 -10.60 3.29
C SER A 15 23.07 -9.77 2.31
N GLY A 16 22.45 -9.22 1.26
CA GLY A 16 23.12 -8.37 0.26
C GLY A 16 23.23 -6.88 0.65
N PHE A 17 22.38 -6.39 1.56
CA PHE A 17 22.32 -4.97 1.94
C PHE A 17 23.02 -4.64 3.28
N GLY A 18 23.78 -5.59 3.86
CA GLY A 18 24.87 -5.31 4.80
C GLY A 18 24.61 -4.38 5.99
N GLY A 19 23.38 -4.27 6.51
CA GLY A 19 23.11 -3.49 7.71
C GLY A 19 23.43 -4.30 8.97
N PRO A 20 24.05 -3.71 10.02
CA PRO A 20 24.20 -4.37 11.31
C PRO A 20 22.83 -4.47 12.02
N LEU A 21 22.03 -5.43 11.58
CA LEU A 21 20.75 -5.87 12.15
C LEU A 21 20.71 -5.82 13.70
N PRO A 22 21.65 -6.49 14.42
CA PRO A 22 21.60 -6.50 15.88
C PRO A 22 21.90 -5.14 16.52
N LEU A 23 22.59 -4.24 15.82
CA LEU A 23 22.91 -2.90 16.31
C LEU A 23 21.70 -1.98 16.15
N MET A 24 20.97 -2.10 15.04
CA MET A 24 19.74 -1.35 14.76
C MET A 24 18.63 -1.71 15.74
N ASP A 25 18.52 -2.99 16.10
CA ASP A 25 17.57 -3.44 17.13
C ASP A 25 17.88 -2.81 18.51
N ARG A 26 19.17 -2.68 18.88
CA ARG A 26 19.54 -2.01 20.14
C ARG A 26 19.29 -0.51 20.12
N ILE A 27 19.60 0.17 19.02
CA ILE A 27 19.38 1.62 18.87
C ILE A 27 17.87 1.93 18.90
N ARG A 28 17.06 1.10 18.22
CA ARG A 28 15.61 1.22 18.20
C ARG A 28 14.95 0.94 19.55
N GLN A 29 15.57 0.15 20.42
CA GLN A 29 15.05 -0.15 21.76
C GLN A 29 15.21 1.00 22.76
N ALA A 30 16.07 1.99 22.48
CA ALA A 30 16.22 3.17 23.34
C ALA A 30 14.93 4.01 23.36
N ARG A 31 14.50 4.44 24.55
CA ARG A 31 13.22 5.14 24.77
C ARG A 31 13.09 6.41 23.93
N ASP A 32 14.16 7.18 23.82
CA ASP A 32 14.19 8.44 23.05
C ASP A 32 14.02 8.18 21.55
N VAL A 33 14.65 7.12 21.05
CA VAL A 33 14.58 6.72 19.63
C VAL A 33 13.18 6.21 19.30
N GLN A 34 12.53 5.46 20.19
CA GLN A 34 11.14 5.05 19.99
C GLN A 34 10.17 6.24 19.96
N ALA A 35 10.35 7.22 20.85
CA ALA A 35 9.52 8.42 20.86
C ALA A 35 9.69 9.24 19.56
N PHE A 36 10.92 9.39 19.09
CA PHE A 36 11.21 10.03 17.80
C PHE A 36 10.61 9.26 16.62
N LEU A 37 10.81 7.93 16.56
CA LEU A 37 10.23 7.08 15.53
C LEU A 37 8.69 7.13 15.53
N GLY A 38 8.07 7.23 16.70
CA GLY A 38 6.63 7.43 16.85
C GLY A 38 6.16 8.74 16.23
N ALA A 39 6.87 9.84 16.50
CA ALA A 39 6.57 11.15 15.91
C ALA A 39 6.76 11.16 14.38
N VAL A 40 7.85 10.55 13.88
CA VAL A 40 8.11 10.43 12.42
C VAL A 40 7.05 9.56 11.75
N ASN A 41 6.66 8.45 12.36
CA ASN A 41 5.60 7.60 11.82
C ASN A 41 4.25 8.34 11.77
N ALA A 42 3.90 9.08 12.83
CA ALA A 42 2.71 9.92 12.84
C ALA A 42 2.76 11.00 11.74
N ALA A 43 3.92 11.64 11.53
CA ALA A 43 4.13 12.60 10.47
C ALA A 43 4.02 11.98 9.07
N ALA A 44 4.60 10.80 8.86
CA ALA A 44 4.51 10.07 7.59
C ALA A 44 3.07 9.68 7.27
N VAL A 45 2.31 9.15 8.24
CA VAL A 45 0.89 8.86 8.07
C VAL A 45 0.10 10.14 7.77
N GLY A 46 0.39 11.24 8.47
CA GLY A 46 -0.21 12.54 8.21
C GLY A 46 0.06 13.04 6.79
N ALA A 47 1.28 12.90 6.28
CA ALA A 47 1.65 13.30 4.93
C ALA A 47 0.96 12.42 3.86
N ILE A 48 0.88 11.11 4.10
CA ILE A 48 0.16 10.17 3.23
C ILE A 48 -1.33 10.55 3.18
N LEU A 49 -1.97 10.75 4.33
CA LEU A 49 -3.38 11.14 4.37
C LEU A 49 -3.60 12.52 3.73
N GLY A 50 -2.71 13.48 3.99
CA GLY A 50 -2.79 14.82 3.40
C GLY A 50 -2.74 14.82 1.88
N THR A 51 -1.99 13.89 1.28
CA THR A 51 -1.94 13.74 -0.19
C THR A 51 -3.09 12.91 -0.75
N ILE A 52 -3.51 11.85 -0.06
CA ILE A 52 -4.56 10.94 -0.56
C ILE A 52 -5.96 11.59 -0.51
N VAL A 53 -6.27 12.42 0.48
CA VAL A 53 -7.62 13.04 0.61
C VAL A 53 -8.03 13.84 -0.64
N PRO A 54 -7.27 14.86 -1.09
CA PRO A 54 -7.66 15.62 -2.30
C PRO A 54 -7.59 14.75 -3.56
N LEU A 55 -6.69 13.76 -3.61
CA LEU A 55 -6.58 12.81 -4.71
C LEU A 55 -7.84 11.94 -4.81
N ALA A 56 -8.35 11.45 -3.68
CA ALA A 56 -9.57 10.65 -3.60
C ALA A 56 -10.81 11.48 -3.97
N GLN A 57 -10.89 12.73 -3.52
CA GLN A 57 -11.96 13.65 -3.90
C GLN A 57 -11.97 13.90 -5.42
N SER A 58 -10.80 14.13 -6.00
CA SER A 58 -10.65 14.31 -7.45
C SER A 58 -10.94 13.03 -8.23
N ALA A 59 -10.62 11.86 -7.66
CA ALA A 59 -10.90 10.56 -8.26
C ALA A 59 -12.40 10.18 -8.24
N VAL A 60 -13.18 10.66 -7.27
CA VAL A 60 -14.62 10.35 -7.13
C VAL A 60 -15.50 11.44 -7.74
N ALA A 61 -14.97 12.65 -7.98
CA ALA A 61 -15.73 13.76 -8.56
C ALA A 61 -16.18 13.52 -10.02
N SER A 62 -15.53 12.61 -10.74
CA SER A 62 -15.92 12.19 -12.08
C SER A 62 -17.02 11.12 -12.02
N LEU A 63 -18.25 11.49 -12.45
CA LEU A 63 -19.40 10.60 -12.67
C LEU A 63 -19.05 9.20 -13.25
N PRO A 64 -18.19 9.07 -14.28
CA PRO A 64 -17.79 7.76 -14.80
C PRO A 64 -16.91 6.95 -13.82
N THR A 65 -16.05 7.60 -13.05
CA THR A 65 -15.14 6.95 -12.10
C THR A 65 -15.87 6.42 -10.87
N GLY A 66 -16.93 7.11 -10.44
CA GLY A 66 -17.85 6.61 -9.41
C GLY A 66 -18.57 5.32 -9.83
N ALA A 67 -18.94 5.18 -11.11
CA ALA A 67 -19.55 3.96 -11.64
C ALA A 67 -18.56 2.78 -11.65
N ILE A 68 -17.29 3.01 -12.01
CA ILE A 68 -16.23 1.98 -11.96
C ILE A 68 -15.97 1.56 -10.51
N ALA A 69 -15.92 2.52 -9.57
CA ALA A 69 -15.72 2.24 -8.15
C ALA A 69 -16.85 1.37 -7.58
N LEU A 70 -18.10 1.70 -7.88
CA LEU A 70 -19.26 0.89 -7.48
C LEU A 70 -19.26 -0.49 -8.15
N ALA A 71 -18.95 -0.58 -9.44
CA ALA A 71 -18.86 -1.86 -10.16
C ALA A 71 -17.77 -2.76 -9.57
N GLY A 72 -16.58 -2.20 -9.28
CA GLY A 72 -15.48 -2.92 -8.64
C GLY A 72 -15.84 -3.39 -7.23
N LEU A 73 -16.51 -2.55 -6.43
CA LEU A 73 -16.98 -2.92 -5.09
C LEU A 73 -18.01 -4.05 -5.14
N LEU A 74 -18.95 -4.00 -6.10
CA LEU A 74 -19.96 -5.03 -6.31
C LEU A 74 -19.33 -6.36 -6.74
N LEU A 75 -18.33 -6.30 -7.62
CA LEU A 75 -17.62 -7.48 -8.13
C LEU A 75 -16.77 -8.13 -7.04
N LEU A 76 -16.12 -7.31 -6.21
CA LEU A 76 -15.31 -7.78 -5.07
C LEU A 76 -16.19 -8.46 -4.01
N TRP A 77 -17.37 -7.89 -3.72
CA TRP A 77 -18.30 -8.44 -2.75
C TRP A 77 -18.93 -9.77 -3.22
N ARG A 78 -19.13 -9.93 -4.53
CA ARG A 78 -19.81 -11.10 -5.10
C ARG A 78 -18.86 -12.27 -5.42
N TYR A 79 -17.61 -12.01 -5.84
CA TYR A 79 -16.78 -13.04 -6.49
C TYR A 79 -15.43 -13.38 -5.86
N HIS A 80 -15.00 -12.75 -4.74
CA HIS A 80 -13.70 -13.07 -4.10
C HIS A 80 -12.53 -13.18 -5.11
N LEU A 81 -12.50 -12.30 -6.12
CA LEU A 81 -11.51 -12.36 -7.19
C LEU A 81 -10.12 -11.99 -6.66
N ASP A 82 -9.08 -12.61 -7.21
CA ASP A 82 -7.71 -12.22 -6.94
C ASP A 82 -7.51 -10.72 -7.21
N THR A 83 -6.87 -10.04 -6.26
CA THR A 83 -6.64 -8.58 -6.27
C THR A 83 -6.05 -8.09 -7.60
N LEU A 84 -5.27 -8.93 -8.28
CA LEU A 84 -4.67 -8.63 -9.58
C LEU A 84 -5.71 -8.38 -10.68
N TYR A 85 -6.75 -9.20 -10.78
CA TYR A 85 -7.80 -9.04 -11.80
C TYR A 85 -8.70 -7.84 -11.51
N LEU A 86 -8.93 -7.53 -10.22
CA LEU A 86 -9.70 -6.36 -9.82
C LEU A 86 -8.99 -5.05 -10.22
N VAL A 87 -7.68 -4.98 -9.98
CA VAL A 87 -6.86 -3.81 -10.32
C VAL A 87 -6.73 -3.63 -11.84
N LEU A 88 -6.50 -4.73 -12.58
CA LEU A 88 -6.45 -4.70 -14.05
C LEU A 88 -7.79 -4.26 -14.67
N GLY A 89 -8.91 -4.81 -14.18
CA GLY A 89 -10.25 -4.43 -14.67
C GLY A 89 -10.60 -2.98 -14.37
N GLY A 90 -10.28 -2.50 -13.16
CA GLY A 90 -10.46 -1.09 -12.78
C GLY A 90 -9.61 -0.14 -13.61
N ALA A 91 -8.33 -0.49 -13.86
CA ALA A 91 -7.43 0.30 -14.70
C ALA A 91 -7.90 0.35 -16.16
N ALA A 92 -8.33 -0.77 -16.73
CA ALA A 92 -8.83 -0.84 -18.10
C ALA A 92 -10.13 -0.03 -18.27
N ALA A 93 -11.07 -0.14 -17.33
CA ALA A 93 -12.30 0.64 -17.34
C ALA A 93 -12.03 2.15 -17.18
N GLY A 94 -11.06 2.53 -16.34
CA GLY A 94 -10.63 3.92 -16.18
C GLY A 94 -10.01 4.50 -17.44
N LEU A 95 -9.22 3.71 -18.17
CA LEU A 95 -8.61 4.10 -19.44
C LEU A 95 -9.63 4.25 -20.56
N LEU A 96 -10.62 3.35 -20.66
CA LEU A 96 -11.68 3.42 -21.67
C LEU A 96 -12.61 4.62 -21.49
N LEU A 97 -12.81 5.07 -20.25
CA LEU A 97 -13.66 6.23 -19.93
C LEU A 97 -12.90 7.56 -19.92
N SER A 98 -11.56 7.52 -19.90
CA SER A 98 -10.69 8.70 -19.98
C SER A 98 -10.29 9.06 -21.42
N LEU A 99 -10.58 8.20 -22.40
CA LEU A 99 -10.37 8.42 -23.84
C LEU A 99 -11.61 9.05 -24.48
#